data_AF-A0A1A7Y1B1-F1
#
_entry.id   AF-A0A1A7Y1B1-F1
#
_cell.length_a   1.000
_cell.length_b   1.000
_cell.length_c   1.000
_cell.angle_alpha   90.00
_cell.angle_beta   90.00
_cell.angle_gamma   90.00
#
_symmetry.space_group_name_H-M   'P 1'
#
loop_
_entity.id
_entity.type
_entity.pdbx_description
1 polymer ?
#
loop_
_entity_poly.entity_id
_entity_poly.type
_entity_poly.pdbx_seq_one_letter_code
_entity_poly.pdbx_strand_id
1 'polypeptide(L)'
;MVALDKAVTIDTSAILQEKYKSYIYLRTTASAEKENLIADFTHKTQRELHKAARRFLELSSRLFLQSLDEHFSHVDAHPYEVALWVLLKRTQSANKDVRLQAVQELAANHHWQDYQYQTAAQVIDQRTAVGLARTPQVDLRFFRHPPPLPALEDGLSAEDDLR
;
A
#
# COMPACT_ATOMS: atom_id res chain seq x y z
N MET A 1 22.26 -2.01 -20.00
CA MET A 1 20.86 -2.39 -20.28
C MET A 1 20.80 -3.53 -21.33
N VAL A 2 21.31 -4.74 -21.04
CA VAL A 2 21.36 -5.85 -22.04
C VAL A 2 21.01 -7.22 -21.41
N ALA A 3 20.17 -7.26 -20.37
CA ALA A 3 19.89 -8.51 -19.65
C ALA A 3 18.55 -9.18 -20.01
N LEU A 4 17.57 -8.40 -20.49
CA LEU A 4 16.21 -8.90 -20.72
C LEU A 4 16.11 -9.80 -21.96
N ASP A 5 16.81 -9.41 -23.04
CA ASP A 5 16.78 -10.10 -24.35
C ASP A 5 17.33 -11.53 -24.29
N LYS A 6 18.25 -11.82 -23.34
CA LYS A 6 18.78 -13.17 -23.12
C LYS A 6 17.93 -14.04 -22.20
N ALA A 7 17.00 -13.44 -21.45
CA ALA A 7 16.21 -14.12 -20.44
C ALA A 7 14.83 -14.56 -20.93
N VAL A 8 14.32 -13.90 -21.99
CA VAL A 8 12.96 -14.10 -22.50
C VAL A 8 13.03 -14.55 -23.95
N THR A 9 12.70 -15.81 -24.22
CA THR A 9 12.54 -16.32 -25.58
C THR A 9 11.06 -16.35 -25.96
N ILE A 10 10.73 -15.71 -27.08
CA ILE A 10 9.39 -15.70 -27.67
C ILE A 10 9.21 -17.00 -28.46
N ASP A 11 8.16 -17.76 -28.14
CA ASP A 11 7.85 -19.00 -28.85
C ASP A 11 6.90 -18.72 -30.02
N THR A 12 7.46 -18.65 -31.23
CA THR A 12 6.71 -18.38 -32.46
C THR A 12 6.09 -19.65 -33.06
N SER A 13 6.41 -20.84 -32.54
CA SER A 13 5.89 -22.11 -33.07
C SER A 13 4.40 -22.31 -32.76
N ALA A 14 3.93 -21.82 -31.60
CA ALA A 14 2.54 -21.87 -31.18
C ALA A 14 1.61 -21.06 -32.12
N ILE A 15 2.13 -19.98 -32.72
CA ILE A 15 1.38 -19.13 -33.65
C ILE A 15 0.96 -19.91 -34.91
N LEU A 16 1.78 -20.87 -35.35
CA LEU A 16 1.48 -21.69 -36.52
C LEU A 16 0.41 -22.75 -36.23
N GLN A 17 0.33 -23.23 -34.98
CA GLN A 17 -0.65 -24.23 -34.57
C GLN A 17 -2.03 -23.64 -34.32
N GLU A 18 -2.09 -22.45 -33.71
CA GLU A 18 -3.36 -21.91 -33.20
C GLU A 18 -4.09 -20.99 -34.18
N LYS A 19 -3.44 -20.49 -35.25
CA LYS A 19 -4.07 -19.63 -36.30
C LYS A 19 -4.83 -18.37 -35.79
N TYR A 20 -4.77 -18.03 -34.51
CA TYR A 20 -5.39 -16.83 -33.93
C TYR A 20 -4.34 -15.74 -33.66
N LYS A 21 -4.65 -14.52 -34.09
CA LYS A 21 -3.70 -13.42 -34.37
C LYS A 21 -3.19 -12.61 -33.16
N SER A 22 -3.36 -13.04 -31.91
CA SER A 22 -3.27 -12.07 -30.80
C SER A 22 -2.42 -12.46 -29.59
N TYR A 23 -1.94 -13.70 -29.45
CA TYR A 23 -1.26 -14.12 -28.22
C TYR A 23 0.26 -14.23 -28.40
N ILE A 24 0.99 -13.64 -27.44
CA ILE A 24 2.45 -13.72 -27.36
C ILE A 24 2.79 -14.72 -26.25
N TYR A 25 3.40 -15.83 -26.64
CA TYR A 25 3.83 -16.88 -25.72
C TYR A 25 5.28 -16.63 -25.27
N LEU A 26 5.46 -16.37 -23.97
CA LEU A 26 6.77 -16.15 -23.35
C LEU A 26 7.21 -17.42 -22.62
N ARG A 27 8.40 -17.93 -22.95
CA ARG A 27 8.98 -19.09 -22.29
C ARG A 27 10.12 -18.66 -21.38
N THR A 28 9.95 -18.86 -20.07
CA THR A 28 10.99 -18.60 -19.07
C THR A 28 11.79 -19.88 -18.83
N THR A 29 13.09 -19.86 -19.13
CA THR A 29 13.98 -20.99 -18.83
C THR A 29 14.48 -20.87 -17.39
N ALA A 30 13.73 -21.48 -16.46
CA ALA A 30 14.10 -21.55 -15.05
C ALA A 30 15.26 -22.56 -14.87
N SER A 31 16.47 -22.03 -14.67
CA SER A 31 17.61 -22.78 -14.15
C SER A 31 17.76 -22.41 -12.67
N ALA A 32 17.99 -23.40 -11.79
CA ALA A 32 18.03 -23.24 -10.34
C ALA A 32 19.05 -22.19 -9.84
N GLU A 33 20.08 -21.86 -10.63
CA GLU A 33 21.01 -20.76 -10.32
C GLU A 33 20.40 -19.36 -10.50
N LYS A 34 19.34 -19.22 -11.33
CA LYS A 34 18.69 -17.94 -11.62
C LYS A 34 17.61 -17.56 -10.61
N GLU A 35 17.02 -18.48 -9.86
CA GLU A 35 16.04 -18.15 -8.82
C GLU A 35 16.67 -17.34 -7.68
N ASN A 36 17.89 -17.70 -7.26
CA ASN A 36 18.64 -16.92 -6.26
C ASN A 36 19.02 -15.53 -6.79
N LEU A 37 19.38 -15.42 -8.08
CA LEU A 37 19.67 -14.13 -8.70
C LEU A 37 18.43 -13.25 -8.85
N ILE A 38 17.26 -13.83 -9.14
CA ILE A 38 15.98 -13.10 -9.20
C ILE A 38 15.57 -12.66 -7.80
N ALA A 39 15.66 -13.54 -6.79
CA ALA A 39 15.35 -13.20 -5.40
C ALA A 39 16.28 -12.08 -4.89
N ASP A 40 17.60 -12.21 -5.08
CA ASP A 40 18.57 -11.17 -4.71
C ASP A 40 18.36 -9.86 -5.49
N PHE A 41 17.99 -9.95 -6.77
CA PHE A 41 17.66 -8.78 -7.59
C PHE A 41 16.38 -8.10 -7.09
N THR A 42 15.35 -8.86 -6.71
CA THR A 42 14.12 -8.29 -6.14
C THR A 42 14.38 -7.63 -4.79
N HIS A 43 15.17 -8.23 -3.90
CA HIS A 43 15.51 -7.62 -2.61
C HIS A 43 16.37 -6.36 -2.76
N LYS A 44 17.35 -6.35 -3.67
CA LYS A 44 18.16 -5.15 -3.96
C LYS A 44 17.33 -4.05 -4.59
N THR A 45 16.48 -4.40 -5.56
CA THR A 45 15.57 -3.45 -6.21
C THR A 45 14.57 -2.88 -5.21
N GLN A 46 13.96 -3.71 -4.36
CA GLN A 46 13.07 -3.28 -3.29
C GLN A 46 13.79 -2.38 -2.28
N ARG A 47 15.03 -2.68 -1.93
CA ARG A 47 15.83 -1.87 -1.01
C ARG A 47 16.15 -0.49 -1.60
N GLU A 48 16.53 -0.42 -2.87
CA GLU A 48 16.78 0.85 -3.55
C GLU A 48 15.49 1.64 -3.78
N LEU A 49 14.37 0.98 -4.10
CA LEU A 49 13.04 1.61 -4.16
C LEU A 49 12.62 2.15 -2.79
N HIS A 50 12.80 1.39 -1.71
CA HIS A 50 12.51 1.84 -0.35
C HIS A 50 13.40 3.03 0.04
N LYS A 51 14.66 3.02 -0.38
CA LYS A 51 15.61 4.12 -0.15
C LYS A 51 15.24 5.37 -0.96
N ALA A 52 14.81 5.21 -2.21
CA ALA A 52 14.32 6.29 -3.06
C ALA A 52 13.01 6.88 -2.52
N ALA A 53 12.05 6.04 -2.13
CA ALA A 53 10.80 6.44 -1.51
C ALA A 53 11.03 7.19 -0.19
N ARG A 54 11.97 6.72 0.64
CA ARG A 54 12.37 7.41 1.88
C ARG A 54 13.00 8.77 1.59
N ARG A 55 13.89 8.86 0.60
CA ARG A 55 14.47 10.16 0.19
C ARG A 55 13.42 11.10 -0.39
N PHE A 56 12.49 10.59 -1.18
CA PHE A 56 11.37 11.38 -1.70
C PHE A 56 10.48 11.91 -0.58
N LEU A 57 10.17 11.08 0.42
CA LEU A 57 9.45 11.49 1.63
C LEU A 57 10.23 12.51 2.46
N GLU A 58 11.55 12.36 2.57
CA GLU A 58 12.41 13.31 3.30
C GLU A 58 12.53 14.66 2.56
N LEU A 59 12.75 14.63 1.25
CA LEU A 59 12.79 15.82 0.39
C LEU A 59 11.43 16.52 0.36
N SER A 60 10.34 15.77 0.23
CA SER A 60 9.01 16.36 0.32
C SER A 60 8.76 16.90 1.73
N SER A 61 9.16 16.24 2.82
CA SER A 61 9.00 16.81 4.16
C SER A 61 9.78 18.12 4.38
N ARG A 62 10.94 18.30 3.73
CA ARG A 62 11.76 19.52 3.83
C ARG A 62 11.27 20.64 2.92
N LEU A 63 10.72 20.29 1.76
CA LEU A 63 10.20 21.26 0.78
C LEU A 63 8.74 21.64 1.09
N PHE A 64 7.96 20.75 1.72
CA PHE A 64 6.53 20.89 1.95
C PHE A 64 6.21 21.26 3.41
N LEU A 65 6.70 22.42 3.85
CA LEU A 65 5.98 23.24 4.83
C LEU A 65 4.69 23.85 4.23
N GLN A 66 4.42 23.61 2.95
CA GLN A 66 3.28 24.11 2.19
C GLN A 66 2.61 22.95 1.42
N SER A 67 1.28 23.05 1.24
CA SER A 67 0.32 21.98 0.98
C SER A 67 0.67 21.01 -0.15
N LEU A 68 0.65 19.70 0.18
CA LEU A 68 0.71 18.58 -0.77
C LEU A 68 -0.42 18.56 -1.82
N ASP A 69 -1.44 19.42 -1.65
CA ASP A 69 -2.68 19.47 -2.43
C ASP A 69 -2.42 19.70 -3.94
N GLU A 70 -1.45 20.53 -4.31
CA GLU A 70 -1.16 20.84 -5.72
C GLU A 70 -0.42 19.72 -6.45
N HIS A 71 0.38 18.90 -5.75
CA HIS A 71 1.29 17.93 -6.38
C HIS A 71 0.64 16.58 -6.66
N PHE A 72 -0.49 16.27 -6.02
CA PHE A 72 -1.28 15.08 -6.36
C PHE A 72 -2.12 15.25 -7.63
N SER A 73 -2.23 16.47 -8.17
CA SER A 73 -2.97 16.74 -9.41
C SER A 73 -2.36 16.11 -10.67
N HIS A 74 -1.06 15.76 -10.64
CA HIS A 74 -0.32 15.21 -11.78
C HIS A 74 -0.08 13.69 -11.68
N VAL A 75 -0.56 13.04 -10.63
CA VAL A 75 -0.52 11.57 -10.56
C VAL A 75 -1.76 11.07 -11.30
N ASP A 76 -1.62 10.10 -12.21
CA ASP A 76 -2.74 9.38 -12.87
C ASP A 76 -3.59 8.55 -11.89
N ALA A 77 -3.68 8.98 -10.62
CA ALA A 77 -4.51 8.41 -9.60
C ALA A 77 -5.96 8.83 -9.84
N HIS A 78 -6.89 7.91 -9.59
CA HIS A 78 -8.28 8.22 -9.76
C HIS A 78 -8.70 9.34 -8.79
N PRO A 79 -9.50 10.34 -9.21
CA PRO A 79 -9.87 11.49 -8.37
C PRO A 79 -10.35 11.18 -6.95
N TYR A 80 -11.00 10.03 -6.72
CA TYR A 80 -11.42 9.62 -5.37
C TYR A 80 -10.25 9.18 -4.48
N GLU A 81 -9.15 8.65 -5.04
CA GLU A 81 -7.97 8.25 -4.28
C GLU A 81 -7.20 9.47 -3.81
N VAL A 82 -7.09 10.49 -4.69
CA VAL A 82 -6.49 11.77 -4.33
C VAL A 82 -7.27 12.43 -3.19
N ALA A 83 -8.61 12.46 -3.29
CA ALA A 83 -9.47 13.02 -2.24
C ALA A 83 -9.29 12.31 -0.89
N LEU A 84 -9.18 10.97 -0.89
CA LEU A 84 -8.89 10.18 0.30
C LEU A 84 -7.54 10.60 0.93
N TRP A 85 -6.48 10.67 0.13
CA TRP A 85 -5.15 11.02 0.62
C TRP A 85 -5.08 12.44 1.18
N VAL A 86 -5.76 13.40 0.54
CA VAL A 86 -5.87 14.79 1.04
C VAL A 86 -6.58 14.81 2.39
N LEU A 87 -7.70 14.09 2.54
CA LEU A 87 -8.41 13.97 3.83
C LEU A 87 -7.52 13.36 4.90
N LEU A 88 -6.86 12.23 4.61
CA LEU A 88 -5.93 11.56 5.55
C LEU A 88 -4.75 12.45 5.95
N LYS A 89 -4.28 13.35 5.07
CA LYS A 89 -3.26 14.34 5.43
C LYS A 89 -3.83 15.45 6.29
N ARG A 90 -5.05 15.92 6.03
CA ARG A 90 -5.72 16.92 6.87
C ARG A 90 -6.00 16.39 8.29
N THR A 91 -6.30 15.10 8.45
CA THR A 91 -6.46 14.49 9.79
C THR A 91 -5.16 14.47 10.59
N GLN A 92 -3.99 14.69 9.97
CA GLN A 92 -2.68 14.76 10.65
C GLN A 92 -2.19 16.20 10.90
N SER A 93 -3.00 17.22 10.58
CA SER A 93 -2.60 18.63 10.73
C SER A 93 -2.26 19.04 12.18
N ALA A 94 -1.31 19.96 12.34
CA ALA A 94 -1.00 20.56 13.64
C ALA A 94 -2.20 21.35 14.20
N ASN A 95 -2.98 21.98 13.32
CA ASN A 95 -4.18 22.72 13.71
C ASN A 95 -5.29 21.76 14.18
N LYS A 96 -5.77 21.96 15.41
CA LYS A 96 -6.80 21.12 16.03
C LYS A 96 -8.11 21.13 15.28
N ASP A 97 -8.57 22.29 14.83
CA ASP A 97 -9.89 22.43 14.22
C ASP A 97 -9.91 21.78 12.84
N VAL A 98 -8.83 21.98 12.06
CA VAL A 98 -8.64 21.33 10.76
C VAL A 98 -8.66 19.81 10.88
N ARG A 99 -7.99 19.24 11.89
CA ARG A 99 -8.05 17.78 12.11
C ARG A 99 -9.46 17.31 12.47
N LEU A 100 -10.14 17.99 13.40
CA LEU A 100 -11.46 17.57 13.86
C LEU A 100 -12.46 17.60 12.71
N GLN A 101 -12.42 18.65 11.90
CA GLN A 101 -13.23 18.75 10.69
C GLN A 101 -12.90 17.61 9.71
N ALA A 102 -11.61 17.35 9.45
CA ALA A 102 -11.21 16.27 8.56
C ALA A 102 -11.64 14.89 9.06
N VAL A 103 -11.60 14.63 10.38
CA VAL A 103 -12.09 13.38 10.98
C VAL A 103 -13.61 13.24 10.81
N GLN A 104 -14.37 14.33 10.97
CA GLN A 104 -15.81 14.34 10.73
C GLN A 104 -16.14 14.07 9.24
N GLU A 105 -15.42 14.73 8.33
CA GLU A 105 -15.54 14.49 6.88
C GLU A 105 -15.20 13.04 6.53
N LEU A 106 -14.15 12.46 7.12
CA LEU A 106 -13.76 11.07 6.93
C LEU A 106 -14.83 10.09 7.44
N ALA A 107 -15.41 10.38 8.61
CA ALA A 107 -16.46 9.55 9.22
C ALA A 107 -17.78 9.58 8.45
N ALA A 108 -18.11 10.71 7.81
CA ALA A 108 -19.32 10.88 7.01
C ALA A 108 -19.26 10.18 5.63
N ASN A 109 -18.07 9.78 5.19
CA ASN A 109 -17.90 9.08 3.91
C ASN A 109 -18.29 7.59 4.04
N HIS A 110 -19.48 7.25 3.56
CA HIS A 110 -20.02 5.87 3.55
C HIS A 110 -19.98 5.18 2.19
N HIS A 111 -19.56 5.89 1.14
CA HIS A 111 -19.61 5.42 -0.26
C HIS A 111 -18.25 4.89 -0.76
N TRP A 112 -17.34 4.56 0.14
CA TRP A 112 -16.04 4.00 -0.23
C TRP A 112 -16.10 2.50 -0.44
N GLN A 113 -15.19 2.00 -1.27
CA GLN A 113 -15.01 0.57 -1.50
C GLN A 113 -14.19 -0.05 -0.36
N ASP A 114 -14.32 -1.37 -0.16
CA ASP A 114 -13.61 -2.09 0.92
C ASP A 114 -12.11 -1.84 0.92
N TYR A 115 -11.47 -1.83 -0.26
CA TYR A 115 -10.03 -1.61 -0.38
C TYR A 115 -9.61 -0.21 0.08
N GLN A 116 -10.48 0.80 -0.05
CA GLN A 116 -10.22 2.18 0.38
C GLN A 116 -10.24 2.28 1.89
N TYR A 117 -11.21 1.64 2.54
CA TYR A 117 -11.23 1.52 4.01
C TYR A 117 -10.01 0.77 4.53
N GLN A 118 -9.61 -0.33 3.88
CA GLN A 118 -8.39 -1.07 4.25
C GLN A 118 -7.13 -0.22 4.10
N THR A 119 -7.02 0.55 3.01
CA THR A 119 -5.91 1.47 2.78
C THR A 119 -5.87 2.55 3.86
N ALA A 120 -7.02 3.16 4.17
CA ALA A 120 -7.12 4.16 5.24
C ALA A 120 -6.73 3.55 6.60
N ALA A 121 -7.23 2.37 6.94
CA ALA A 121 -6.94 1.68 8.20
C ALA A 121 -5.45 1.34 8.39
N GLN A 122 -4.68 1.23 7.30
CA GLN A 122 -3.23 1.04 7.35
C GLN A 122 -2.45 2.34 7.60
N VAL A 123 -3.01 3.49 7.20
CA VAL A 123 -2.32 4.80 7.18
C VAL A 123 -2.70 5.68 8.36
N ILE A 124 -3.92 5.52 8.88
CA ILE A 124 -4.46 6.30 10.00
C ILE A 124 -3.54 6.17 11.22
N ASP A 125 -3.18 7.31 11.80
CA ASP A 125 -2.43 7.39 13.04
C ASP A 125 -3.33 7.16 14.26
N GLN A 126 -2.73 6.82 15.40
CA GLN A 126 -3.47 6.53 16.64
C GLN A 126 -4.41 7.67 17.05
N ARG A 127 -4.01 8.93 16.83
CA ARG A 127 -4.83 10.09 17.20
C ARG A 127 -6.08 10.19 16.33
N THR A 128 -5.94 9.99 15.02
CA THR A 128 -7.07 9.94 14.09
C THR A 128 -7.97 8.75 14.39
N ALA A 129 -7.41 7.57 14.69
CA ALA A 129 -8.18 6.39 15.08
C ALA A 129 -9.05 6.64 16.34
N VAL A 130 -8.48 7.27 17.38
CA VAL A 130 -9.24 7.67 18.58
C VAL A 130 -10.32 8.70 18.24
N GLY A 131 -10.03 9.64 17.32
CA GLY A 131 -11.00 10.60 16.83
C GLY A 131 -12.20 9.92 16.19
N LEU A 132 -11.95 8.98 15.27
CA LEU A 132 -12.99 8.19 14.60
C LEU A 132 -13.79 7.35 15.58
N ALA A 133 -13.14 6.71 16.55
CA ALA A 133 -13.81 5.90 17.56
C ALA A 133 -14.76 6.71 18.47
N ARG A 134 -14.57 8.03 18.55
CA ARG A 134 -15.44 8.96 19.30
C ARG A 134 -16.55 9.55 18.44
N THR A 135 -16.51 9.38 17.12
CA THR A 135 -17.52 9.89 16.20
C THR A 135 -18.65 8.87 16.07
N PRO A 136 -19.92 9.27 16.23
CA PRO A 136 -21.04 8.36 16.08
C PRO A 136 -21.13 7.87 14.61
N GLN A 137 -21.62 6.64 14.43
CA GLN A 137 -21.90 6.05 13.12
C GLN A 137 -20.67 5.89 12.19
N VAL A 138 -19.46 5.86 12.76
CA VAL A 138 -18.26 5.58 11.96
C VAL A 138 -18.24 4.13 11.48
N ASP A 139 -17.73 3.91 10.28
CA ASP A 139 -17.59 2.57 9.71
C ASP A 139 -16.50 1.78 10.45
N LEU A 140 -16.81 0.54 10.87
CA LEU A 140 -15.87 -0.30 11.62
C LEU A 140 -14.66 -0.74 10.78
N ARG A 141 -14.76 -0.69 9.44
CA ARG A 141 -13.66 -1.05 8.52
C ARG A 141 -12.46 -0.12 8.61
N PHE A 142 -12.58 1.03 9.28
CA PHE A 142 -11.44 1.89 9.63
C PHE A 142 -10.51 1.27 10.68
N PHE A 143 -11.00 0.32 11.47
CA PHE A 143 -10.23 -0.31 12.54
C PHE A 143 -9.71 -1.66 12.08
N ARG A 144 -8.39 -1.84 12.14
CA ARG A 144 -7.78 -3.13 11.85
C ARG A 144 -8.16 -4.12 12.94
N HIS A 145 -8.56 -5.33 12.53
CA HIS A 145 -8.76 -6.42 13.46
C HIS A 145 -7.44 -6.73 14.19
N PRO A 146 -7.50 -7.03 15.50
CA PRO A 146 -6.33 -7.50 16.22
C PRO A 146 -5.81 -8.80 15.55
N PRO A 147 -4.49 -9.03 15.59
CA PRO A 147 -3.95 -10.29 15.09
C PRO A 147 -4.58 -11.46 15.87
N PRO A 148 -4.81 -12.60 15.20
CA PRO A 148 -5.32 -13.78 15.89
C PRO A 148 -4.35 -14.19 16.99
N LEU A 149 -4.89 -14.63 18.12
CA LEU A 149 -4.08 -15.16 19.22
C LEU A 149 -3.32 -16.39 18.71
N PRO A 150 -2.06 -16.59 19.14
CA PRO A 150 -1.36 -17.84 18.88
C PRO A 150 -2.20 -18.99 19.43
N ALA A 151 -2.23 -20.12 18.71
CA ALA A 151 -2.90 -21.31 19.19
C ALA A 151 -2.25 -21.70 20.53
N LEU A 152 -3.02 -21.63 21.61
CA LEU A 152 -2.62 -22.17 22.90
C LEU A 152 -2.48 -23.68 22.69
N GLU A 153 -1.25 -24.21 22.75
CA GLU A 153 -1.11 -25.63 23.06
C GLU A 153 -1.80 -25.86 24.40
N ASP A 154 -2.69 -26.86 24.47
CA ASP A 154 -3.51 -27.21 25.63
C ASP A 154 -2.63 -27.35 26.89
N GLY A 155 -2.39 -26.26 27.61
CA GLY A 155 -1.59 -26.25 28.84
C GLY A 155 -0.79 -24.97 29.14
N LEU A 156 -0.48 -24.13 28.15
CA LEU A 156 0.34 -22.93 28.37
C LEU A 156 -0.52 -21.68 28.33
N SER A 157 -1.09 -21.27 29.47
CA SER A 157 -1.77 -19.98 29.57
C SER A 157 -0.78 -18.85 29.21
N ALA A 158 -1.12 -17.99 28.24
CA ALA A 158 -0.30 -16.85 27.84
C ALA A 158 0.02 -15.86 28.99
N GLU A 159 -0.66 -16.02 30.13
CA GLU A 159 -0.43 -15.32 31.39
C GLU A 159 0.91 -15.70 32.07
N ASP A 160 1.42 -16.93 31.86
CA ASP A 160 2.62 -17.45 32.53
C ASP A 160 3.94 -16.92 31.92
N ASP A 161 3.95 -16.58 30.62
CA ASP A 161 5.15 -16.05 29.94
C ASP A 161 5.41 -14.56 30.21
N LEU A 162 4.47 -13.87 30.87
CA LEU A 162 4.54 -12.42 31.16
C LEU A 162 4.89 -12.11 32.63
N ARG A 163 5.12 -13.12 33.48
CA ARG A 163 5.52 -12.98 34.89
C ARG A 163 7.00 -13.19 35.10
#